data_AF-A0A2K8KUI2-F1
#
_entry.id   AF-A0A2K8KUI2-F1
#
_cell.length_a   1.000
_cell.length_b   1.000
_cell.length_c   1.000
_cell.angle_alpha   90.00
_cell.angle_beta   90.00
_cell.angle_gamma   90.00
#
_symmetry.space_group_name_H-M   'P 1'
#
loop_
_entity.id
_entity.type
_entity.pdbx_description
1 polymer ?
#
loop_
_entity_poly.entity_id
_entity_poly.type
_entity_poly.pdbx_seq_one_letter_code
_entity_poly.pdbx_strand_id
1 'polypeptide(L)'
;MRYLLLALSVMLVGCVSTRSIPQTGIDFQLDRCPPFLNCVSSESIIPLYQVAPVKLVAPLRRESWQAIQQTVLAQPGASLTQARFGYLRVTWHSALFRFPDFVELLVTDDSNSLAVRSQSLFGLFDFGVNRARIERLREELIARGLAVR
;
A
#
# COMPACT_ATOMS: atom_id res chain seq x y z
N MET A 1 -53.62 -2.03 -14.38
CA MET A 1 -52.28 -2.65 -14.40
C MET A 1 -51.25 -1.51 -14.53
N ARG A 2 -50.75 -0.79 -13.52
CA ARG A 2 -50.21 -1.13 -12.17
C ARG A 2 -49.50 -2.47 -12.23
N TYR A 3 -48.20 -2.49 -11.93
CA TYR A 3 -47.26 -3.63 -12.03
C TYR A 3 -46.61 -3.86 -13.39
N LEU A 4 -45.68 -2.98 -13.78
CA LEU A 4 -44.44 -3.45 -14.41
C LEU A 4 -43.26 -2.50 -14.17
N LEU A 5 -43.16 -1.99 -12.93
CA LEU A 5 -41.91 -1.49 -12.37
C LEU A 5 -41.27 -2.66 -11.62
N LEU A 6 -40.71 -3.62 -12.35
CA LEU A 6 -39.83 -4.61 -11.76
C LEU A 6 -38.40 -4.11 -11.95
N ALA A 7 -37.98 -3.38 -10.92
CA ALA A 7 -36.62 -2.94 -10.69
C ALA A 7 -35.67 -4.13 -10.87
N LEU A 8 -34.87 -4.10 -11.92
CA LEU A 8 -33.70 -4.95 -12.05
C LEU A 8 -32.61 -4.38 -11.14
N SER A 9 -32.77 -4.56 -9.83
CA SER A 9 -31.73 -4.27 -8.86
C SER A 9 -30.64 -5.32 -8.98
N VAL A 10 -29.76 -5.15 -9.98
CA VAL A 10 -28.52 -5.91 -10.08
C VAL A 10 -27.67 -5.51 -8.88
N MET A 11 -27.68 -6.36 -7.84
CA MET A 11 -26.74 -6.26 -6.74
C MET A 11 -25.35 -6.59 -7.27
N LEU A 12 -24.58 -5.56 -7.60
CA LEU A 12 -23.14 -5.65 -7.77
C LEU A 12 -22.52 -5.92 -6.40
N VAL A 13 -22.52 -7.19 -5.98
CA VAL A 13 -21.65 -7.63 -4.88
C VAL A 13 -20.23 -7.66 -5.43
N GLY A 14 -19.58 -6.51 -5.43
CA GLY A 14 -18.14 -6.44 -5.64
C GLY A 14 -17.45 -7.14 -4.47
N CYS A 15 -16.92 -8.33 -4.70
CA CYS A 15 -16.00 -8.95 -3.75
C CYS A 15 -14.72 -8.13 -3.71
N VAL A 16 -14.64 -7.15 -2.81
CA VAL A 16 -13.36 -6.62 -2.34
C VAL A 16 -12.69 -7.76 -1.59
N SER A 17 -11.83 -8.50 -2.28
CA SER A 17 -10.96 -9.49 -1.67
C SER A 17 -9.79 -8.76 -1.01
N THR A 18 -10.01 -8.17 0.17
CA THR A 18 -8.88 -7.87 1.05
C THR A 18 -8.47 -9.18 1.68
N ARG A 19 -7.26 -9.65 1.37
CA ARG A 19 -6.69 -10.84 2.02
C ARG A 19 -6.73 -10.59 3.53
N SER A 20 -7.16 -11.59 4.30
CA SER A 20 -7.19 -11.48 5.75
C SER A 20 -5.75 -11.38 6.25
N ILE A 21 -5.37 -10.19 6.71
CA ILE A 21 -4.08 -9.97 7.35
C ILE A 21 -4.09 -10.80 8.64
N PRO A 22 -3.14 -11.74 8.84
CA PRO A 22 -3.13 -12.57 10.03
C PRO A 22 -3.01 -11.68 11.27
N GLN A 23 -3.51 -12.07 12.44
CA GLN A 23 -3.45 -11.21 13.64
C GLN A 23 -2.01 -11.01 14.16
N THR A 24 -1.15 -12.01 13.94
CA THR A 24 0.26 -12.04 14.32
C THR A 24 1.13 -12.51 13.15
N GLY A 25 2.44 -12.31 13.25
CA GLY A 25 3.40 -12.75 12.24
C GLY A 25 3.50 -11.84 11.00
N ILE A 26 4.48 -12.18 10.16
CA ILE A 26 4.80 -11.50 8.90
C ILE A 26 4.68 -12.43 7.69
N ASP A 27 4.35 -13.71 7.90
CA ASP A 27 4.19 -14.74 6.86
C ASP A 27 2.83 -14.57 6.15
N PHE A 28 2.76 -13.54 5.33
CA PHE A 28 1.67 -13.30 4.38
C PHE A 28 2.21 -12.46 3.23
N GLN A 29 1.36 -12.14 2.26
CA GLN A 29 1.74 -11.27 1.15
C GLN A 29 0.73 -10.13 1.05
N LEU A 30 1.17 -9.01 0.48
CA LEU A 30 0.33 -7.87 0.19
C LEU A 30 -0.78 -8.26 -0.79
N ASP A 31 -1.86 -7.49 -0.78
CA ASP A 31 -2.95 -7.71 -1.73
C ASP A 31 -2.44 -7.62 -3.18
N ARG A 32 -3.11 -8.29 -4.12
CA ARG A 32 -2.80 -8.15 -5.56
C ARG A 32 -3.34 -6.85 -6.11
N CYS A 33 -2.62 -6.21 -7.03
CA CYS A 33 -3.14 -5.01 -7.69
C CYS A 33 -4.39 -5.39 -8.49
N PRO A 34 -5.50 -4.64 -8.36
CA PRO A 34 -6.65 -4.83 -9.24
C PRO A 34 -6.25 -4.52 -10.69
N PRO A 35 -7.05 -4.92 -11.69
CA PRO A 35 -6.80 -4.64 -13.11
C PRO A 35 -7.05 -3.16 -13.48
N PHE A 36 -6.55 -2.23 -12.67
CA PHE A 36 -6.59 -0.79 -12.87
C PHE A 36 -5.18 -0.24 -12.82
N LEU A 37 -4.93 0.86 -13.55
CA LEU A 37 -3.63 1.52 -13.62
C LEU A 37 -3.41 2.47 -12.43
N ASN A 38 -4.01 2.18 -11.28
CA ASN A 38 -3.98 3.01 -10.08
C ASN A 38 -3.32 2.29 -8.89
N CYS A 39 -2.51 1.26 -9.18
CA CYS A 39 -1.87 0.42 -8.17
C CYS A 39 -0.46 0.05 -8.59
N VAL A 40 0.45 0.06 -7.62
CA VAL A 40 1.77 -0.56 -7.74
C VAL A 40 2.07 -1.44 -6.54
N SER A 41 2.84 -2.50 -6.75
CA SER A 41 3.29 -3.43 -5.72
C SER A 41 4.64 -4.03 -6.06
N SER A 42 5.50 -4.23 -5.06
CA SER A 42 6.76 -4.96 -5.23
C SER A 42 6.59 -6.46 -5.42
N GLU A 43 5.45 -6.99 -5.00
CA GLU A 43 5.10 -8.41 -5.16
C GLU A 43 4.34 -8.68 -6.47
N SER A 44 4.13 -7.65 -7.30
CA SER A 44 3.50 -7.83 -8.61
C SER A 44 4.44 -8.54 -9.57
N ILE A 45 3.94 -9.60 -10.21
CA ILE A 45 4.59 -10.27 -11.34
C ILE A 45 4.35 -9.55 -12.68
N ILE A 46 3.41 -8.60 -12.72
CA ILE A 46 3.09 -7.83 -13.92
C ILE A 46 3.97 -6.57 -13.92
N PRO A 47 4.85 -6.37 -14.93
CA PRO A 47 5.81 -5.26 -14.95
C PRO A 47 5.17 -3.88 -14.82
N LEU A 48 3.97 -3.70 -15.38
CA LEU A 48 3.23 -2.44 -15.34
C LEU A 48 2.94 -1.95 -13.91
N TYR A 49 2.63 -2.88 -13.00
CA TYR A 49 2.35 -2.59 -11.59
C TYR A 49 3.57 -2.74 -10.70
N GLN A 50 4.71 -3.18 -11.23
CA GLN A 50 5.87 -3.52 -10.40
C GLN A 50 6.61 -2.27 -9.94
N VAL A 51 7.02 -2.24 -8.66
CA VAL A 51 7.96 -1.29 -8.07
C VAL A 51 9.04 -2.05 -7.29
N ALA A 52 10.23 -1.49 -7.13
CA ALA A 52 11.25 -2.15 -6.31
C ALA A 52 10.86 -2.12 -4.83
N PRO A 53 11.12 -3.20 -4.06
CA PRO A 53 11.03 -3.16 -2.60
C PRO A 53 12.03 -2.15 -2.04
N VAL A 54 11.81 -1.71 -0.80
CA VAL A 54 12.76 -0.83 -0.10
C VAL A 54 13.79 -1.69 0.62
N LYS A 55 15.05 -1.62 0.19
CA LYS A 55 16.15 -2.31 0.86
C LYS A 55 16.56 -1.55 2.12
N LEU A 56 16.63 -2.24 3.25
CA LEU A 56 17.03 -1.67 4.52
C LEU A 56 18.56 -1.66 4.64
N VAL A 57 19.09 -0.73 5.44
CA VAL A 57 20.54 -0.67 5.75
C VAL A 57 21.03 -1.88 6.57
N ALA A 58 20.13 -2.52 7.29
CA ALA A 58 20.37 -3.68 8.15
C ALA A 58 19.04 -4.43 8.36
N PRO A 59 19.08 -5.70 8.83
CA PRO A 59 17.87 -6.43 9.20
C PRO A 59 16.97 -5.60 10.14
N LEU A 60 15.66 -5.65 9.90
CA LEU A 60 14.68 -4.84 10.61
C LEU A 60 14.71 -5.10 12.12
N ARG A 61 14.89 -4.03 12.90
CA ARG A 61 14.79 -4.02 14.37
C ARG A 61 13.66 -3.11 14.84
N ARG A 62 13.33 -3.17 16.13
CA ARG A 62 12.24 -2.39 16.73
C ARG A 62 12.45 -0.89 16.58
N GLU A 63 13.68 -0.41 16.76
CA GLU A 63 14.03 1.01 16.66
C GLU A 63 13.89 1.51 15.21
N SER A 64 14.43 0.76 14.24
CA SER A 64 14.30 1.09 12.82
C SER A 64 12.84 1.03 12.37
N TRP A 65 12.06 0.07 12.88
CA TRP A 65 10.63 -0.03 12.56
C TRP A 65 9.84 1.17 13.07
N GLN A 66 10.10 1.62 14.31
CA GLN A 66 9.48 2.85 14.83
C GLN A 66 9.85 4.06 13.99
N ALA A 67 11.11 4.19 13.58
CA ALA A 67 11.56 5.28 12.72
C ALA A 67 10.89 5.24 11.33
N ILE A 68 10.75 4.04 10.73
CA ILE A 68 10.01 3.83 9.48
C ILE A 68 8.54 4.26 9.64
N GLN A 69 7.87 3.81 10.69
CA GLN A 69 6.48 4.20 10.99
C GLN A 69 6.33 5.72 11.11
N GLN A 70 7.26 6.39 11.80
CA GLN A 70 7.27 7.84 11.91
C GLN A 70 7.44 8.52 10.54
N THR A 71 8.34 8.03 9.68
CA THR A 71 8.52 8.57 8.32
C THR A 71 7.22 8.47 7.52
N VAL A 72 6.58 7.30 7.56
CA VAL A 72 5.34 7.02 6.82
C VAL A 72 4.18 7.89 7.32
N LEU A 73 4.08 8.13 8.63
CA LEU A 73 3.02 8.94 9.25
C LEU A 73 3.28 10.45 9.21
N ALA A 74 4.51 10.88 8.97
CA ALA A 74 4.84 12.29 8.76
C ALA A 74 4.37 12.84 7.40
N GLN A 75 3.94 11.95 6.49
CA GLN A 75 3.45 12.35 5.18
C GLN A 75 2.13 13.14 5.27
N PRO A 76 1.95 14.20 4.44
CA PRO A 76 0.74 15.00 4.47
C PRO A 76 -0.54 14.17 4.27
N GLY A 77 -1.45 14.25 5.23
CA GLY A 77 -2.73 13.53 5.19
C GLY A 77 -2.61 12.02 5.41
N ALA A 78 -1.49 11.55 5.98
CA ALA A 78 -1.33 10.18 6.40
C ALA A 78 -2.14 9.89 7.68
N SER A 79 -2.86 8.77 7.68
CA SER A 79 -3.52 8.24 8.87
C SER A 79 -3.21 6.75 9.03
N LEU A 80 -2.94 6.36 10.27
CA LEU A 80 -2.68 4.97 10.60
C LEU A 80 -3.97 4.15 10.48
N THR A 81 -3.96 3.09 9.66
CA THR A 81 -5.10 2.19 9.51
C THR A 81 -4.87 0.89 10.28
N GLN A 82 -3.68 0.30 10.15
CA GLN A 82 -3.29 -0.92 10.87
C GLN A 82 -1.77 -0.93 11.04
N ALA A 83 -1.30 -1.30 12.24
CA ALA A 83 0.14 -1.45 12.50
C ALA A 83 0.41 -2.63 13.42
N ARG A 84 1.51 -3.31 13.15
CA ARG A 84 2.23 -4.17 14.08
C ARG A 84 3.71 -4.16 13.72
N PHE A 85 4.55 -4.90 14.44
CA PHE A 85 5.94 -5.06 14.04
C PHE A 85 6.02 -5.77 12.68
N GLY A 86 6.78 -5.19 11.74
CA GLY A 86 6.99 -5.74 10.40
C GLY A 86 5.83 -5.53 9.41
N TYR A 87 4.70 -4.95 9.82
CA TYR A 87 3.61 -4.62 8.91
C TYR A 87 2.91 -3.31 9.28
N LEU A 88 2.68 -2.48 8.26
CA LEU A 88 2.01 -1.19 8.38
C LEU A 88 1.10 -0.96 7.18
N ARG A 89 -0.15 -0.58 7.44
CA ARG A 89 -1.08 -0.02 6.46
C ARG A 89 -1.50 1.37 6.91
N VAL A 90 -1.35 2.32 6.01
CA VAL A 90 -1.74 3.72 6.19
C VAL A 90 -2.58 4.19 5.03
N THR A 91 -3.42 5.18 5.28
CA THR A 91 -4.16 5.88 4.24
C THR A 91 -3.50 7.23 4.01
N TRP A 92 -3.07 7.51 2.79
CA TRP A 92 -2.57 8.81 2.34
C TRP A 92 -3.60 9.47 1.44
N HIS A 93 -3.56 10.79 1.28
CA HIS A 93 -4.46 11.50 0.38
C HIS A 93 -3.68 12.10 -0.79
N SER A 94 -4.11 11.82 -2.02
CA SER A 94 -3.51 12.43 -3.22
C SER A 94 -3.66 13.96 -3.22
N ALA A 95 -2.67 14.68 -3.78
CA ALA A 95 -2.61 16.14 -3.63
C ALA A 95 -3.73 16.89 -4.38
N LEU A 96 -4.08 16.44 -5.60
CA LEU A 96 -4.99 17.15 -6.50
C LEU A 96 -6.47 16.88 -6.17
N PHE A 97 -6.85 15.60 -6.08
CA PHE A 97 -8.24 15.19 -5.89
C PHE A 97 -8.55 14.72 -4.46
N ARG A 98 -7.55 14.66 -3.58
CA ARG A 98 -7.70 14.18 -2.19
C ARG A 98 -8.29 12.77 -2.11
N PHE A 99 -8.11 11.95 -3.14
CA PHE A 99 -8.51 10.55 -3.08
C PHE A 99 -7.67 9.82 -2.04
N PRO A 100 -8.30 9.03 -1.16
CA PRO A 100 -7.61 8.16 -0.23
C PRO A 100 -6.93 7.03 -1.00
N ASP A 101 -5.67 6.82 -0.66
CA ASP A 101 -4.82 5.80 -1.22
C ASP A 101 -4.23 4.97 -0.09
N PHE A 102 -4.32 3.64 -0.19
CA PHE A 102 -3.69 2.75 0.76
C PHE A 102 -2.22 2.56 0.42
N VAL A 103 -1.37 2.73 1.43
CA VAL A 103 0.06 2.39 1.37
C VAL A 103 0.32 1.30 2.38
N GLU A 104 0.94 0.23 1.93
CA GLU A 104 1.27 -0.94 2.74
C GLU A 104 2.76 -1.20 2.69
N LEU A 105 3.32 -1.53 3.85
CA LEU A 105 4.69 -1.97 4.02
C LEU A 105 4.65 -3.31 4.76
N LEU A 106 5.35 -4.30 4.23
CA LEU A 106 5.53 -5.62 4.82
C LEU A 106 7.00 -5.98 4.79
N VAL A 107 7.57 -6.35 5.92
CA VAL A 107 8.96 -6.82 5.97
C VAL A 107 9.09 -8.19 5.29
N THR A 108 10.18 -8.39 4.55
CA THR A 108 10.52 -9.68 3.95
C THR A 108 10.99 -10.69 5.00
N ASP A 109 10.95 -11.99 4.68
CA ASP A 109 11.34 -13.06 5.62
C ASP A 109 12.78 -12.93 6.14
N ASP A 110 13.69 -12.45 5.29
CA ASP A 110 15.09 -12.19 5.65
C ASP A 110 15.29 -10.89 6.46
N SER A 111 14.20 -10.15 6.70
CA SER A 111 14.17 -8.86 7.40
C SER A 111 15.00 -7.75 6.76
N ASN A 112 15.54 -7.92 5.54
CA ASN A 112 16.43 -6.95 4.91
C ASN A 112 15.72 -5.98 3.98
N SER A 113 14.44 -6.21 3.69
CA SER A 113 13.67 -5.36 2.78
C SER A 113 12.24 -5.18 3.27
N LEU A 114 11.60 -4.14 2.73
CA LEU A 114 10.16 -3.93 2.85
C LEU A 114 9.54 -4.14 1.47
N ALA A 115 8.69 -5.14 1.35
CA ALA A 115 7.69 -5.20 0.31
C ALA A 115 6.73 -4.01 0.48
N VAL A 116 6.36 -3.40 -0.63
CA VAL A 116 5.56 -2.17 -0.66
C VAL A 116 4.43 -2.27 -1.65
N ARG A 117 3.30 -1.67 -1.32
CA ARG A 117 2.15 -1.50 -2.20
C ARG A 117 1.54 -0.12 -2.00
N SER A 118 1.14 0.51 -3.09
CA SER A 118 0.38 1.76 -3.06
C SER A 118 -0.77 1.68 -4.06
N GLN A 119 -1.99 1.93 -3.59
CA GLN A 119 -3.20 1.80 -4.40
C GLN A 119 -4.18 2.92 -4.11
N SER A 120 -4.73 3.53 -5.16
CA SER A 120 -5.87 4.43 -5.02
C SER A 120 -7.18 3.70 -4.82
N LEU A 121 -8.02 4.18 -3.91
CA LEU A 121 -9.37 3.65 -3.71
C LEU A 121 -10.33 4.02 -4.85
N PHE A 122 -10.04 5.12 -5.55
CA PHE A 122 -10.86 5.65 -6.63
C PHE A 122 -10.05 5.85 -7.90
N GLY A 123 -10.77 5.89 -9.03
CA GLY A 123 -10.21 6.12 -10.35
C GLY A 123 -9.59 4.86 -10.99
N LEU A 124 -9.55 4.85 -12.32
CA LEU A 124 -8.97 3.75 -13.10
C LEU A 124 -7.47 3.93 -13.36
N PHE A 125 -6.98 5.17 -13.25
CA PHE A 125 -5.61 5.58 -13.52
C PHE A 125 -5.22 6.73 -12.60
N ASP A 126 -4.00 6.70 -12.08
CA ASP A 126 -3.50 7.67 -11.11
C ASP A 126 -2.39 8.58 -11.68
N PHE A 127 -2.12 8.51 -12.99
CA PHE A 127 -1.01 9.23 -13.64
C PHE A 127 0.37 8.95 -13.02
N GLY A 128 0.57 7.77 -12.43
CA GLY A 128 1.83 7.36 -11.81
C GLY A 128 2.04 7.90 -10.39
N VAL A 129 1.03 8.52 -9.77
CA VAL A 129 1.12 9.09 -8.41
C VAL A 129 1.51 8.02 -7.37
N ASN A 130 0.95 6.82 -7.43
CA ASN A 130 1.28 5.74 -6.50
C ASN A 130 2.72 5.26 -6.67
N ARG A 131 3.26 5.25 -7.90
CA ARG A 131 4.67 4.96 -8.14
C ARG A 131 5.55 6.04 -7.54
N ALA A 132 5.32 7.31 -7.91
CA ALA A 132 6.07 8.44 -7.40
C ALA A 132 6.05 8.52 -5.85
N ARG A 133 4.95 8.09 -5.24
CA ARG A 133 4.81 7.98 -3.79
C ARG A 133 5.79 6.99 -3.17
N ILE A 134 5.86 5.76 -3.70
CA ILE A 134 6.79 4.74 -3.20
C ILE A 134 8.24 5.20 -3.38
N GLU A 135 8.55 5.81 -4.53
CA GLU A 135 9.88 6.36 -4.80
C GLU A 135 10.25 7.47 -3.80
N ARG A 136 9.34 8.42 -3.53
CA ARG A 136 9.54 9.46 -2.51
C ARG A 136 9.78 8.85 -1.13
N LEU A 137 8.95 7.90 -0.72
CA LEU A 137 9.11 7.22 0.57
C LEU A 137 10.48 6.54 0.65
N ARG A 138 10.95 5.92 -0.44
CA ARG A 138 12.29 5.31 -0.49
C ARG A 138 13.38 6.34 -0.27
N GLU A 139 13.35 7.47 -0.97
CA GLU A 139 14.33 8.54 -0.83
C GLU A 139 14.35 9.13 0.59
N GLU A 140 13.18 9.29 1.22
CA GLU A 140 13.10 9.76 2.61
C GLU A 140 13.69 8.75 3.61
N LEU A 141 13.44 7.45 3.41
CA LEU A 141 14.04 6.41 4.24
C LEU A 141 15.57 6.34 4.05
N ILE A 142 16.06 6.55 2.82
CA ILE A 142 17.50 6.66 2.54
C ILE A 142 18.08 7.89 3.26
N ALA A 143 17.44 9.05 3.14
CA ALA A 143 17.89 10.29 3.78
C ALA A 143 17.94 10.19 5.32
N ARG A 144 17.09 9.36 5.93
CA ARG A 144 17.10 9.06 7.37
C ARG A 144 18.05 7.93 7.77
N GLY A 145 18.82 7.37 6.82
CA GLY A 145 19.75 6.26 7.08
C GLY A 145 19.06 4.94 7.43
N LEU A 146 17.81 4.75 6.99
CA LEU A 146 17.03 3.53 7.24
C LEU A 146 17.04 2.57 6.03
N ALA A 147 17.27 3.11 4.83
CA ALA A 147 17.27 2.36 3.59
C ALA A 147 18.51 2.65 2.72
N VAL A 148 18.73 1.78 1.73
CA VAL A 148 19.76 1.94 0.70
C VAL A 148 19.13 1.95 -0.69
N ARG A 149 19.89 2.44 -1.67
CA ARG A 149 19.49 2.51 -3.08
C ARG A 149 19.39 1.12 -3.72
#